data_AF-A0A9X9XK78-F1
#
_entry.id   AF-A0A9X9XK78-F1
#
_cell.length_a   1.000
_cell.length_b   1.000
_cell.length_c   1.000
_cell.angle_alpha   90.00
_cell.angle_beta   90.00
_cell.angle_gamma   90.00
#
_symmetry.space_group_name_H-M   'P 1'
#
loop_
_entity.id
_entity.type
_entity.pdbx_description
1 polymer ?
#
loop_
_entity_poly.entity_id
_entity_poly.type
_entity_poly.pdbx_seq_one_letter_code
_entity_poly.pdbx_strand_id
1 'polypeptide(L)'
;MAGRRAGRAWLLADAAWRLGPRACALYAWHRLRLRAGLARQALEGAAWPDGRALPEAVPMGSAGPARAVALARQAEGLVAEGWHGPFDAYVHALDLDLFAPGDIRPVWERNRLLALPLLALAARCDPAGGHLARAEALFADWRAANRPFLGPAWACGQEAALRALHLCLALALLEADRAPSKAMRAVLAAHAQRIAATRAYAAAQDNNHAVSEPAALFVLGLVLGDAALVRRGARGLARAVARLVAADGAFAQASPGYHRLLLDTLAIAEWFRRRHAAPEFPAPFAARARAATLWLHRVAAPGGALPRAGAGDDSALGDLSLGGPLDARGSLERAARLFCEASAGRRDDPGCAALGLACPEALLRGTDAWRSEGWMGESRGALRVLLRSGAPLRFRPAQADLLHIDLWHGDDAVLRDGGTGAYNPPPGCAWWTEALAATAAHNTIEFDGASQMPRLSRFLYARWPRCRAVPGGAALRDASGRRHERRFRLEEARLTVEDRIAGPFARAVLRWRLAPGAWRVAQDGAESAGLRVAVSADAPCRIRLAQGWESPAYGVVAPAPVLECVVAAPASRLVTVVELR
;
A
#
# COMPACT_ATOMS: atom_id res chain seq x y z
N MET A 1 -27.50 -12.50 25.39
CA MET A 1 -27.22 -11.95 24.02
C MET A 1 -27.53 -10.45 23.87
N ALA A 2 -28.47 -9.86 24.61
CA ALA A 2 -28.79 -8.41 24.53
C ALA A 2 -27.63 -7.48 24.93
N GLY A 3 -26.86 -7.80 25.99
CA GLY A 3 -25.71 -6.99 26.43
C GLY A 3 -24.53 -6.94 25.45
N ARG A 4 -24.24 -8.04 24.73
CA ARG A 4 -23.20 -8.06 23.66
C ARG A 4 -23.65 -7.27 22.42
N ARG A 5 -24.95 -7.26 22.11
CA ARG A 5 -25.53 -6.46 21.01
C ARG A 5 -25.48 -4.96 21.31
N ALA A 6 -25.82 -4.55 22.55
CA ALA A 6 -25.68 -3.16 22.99
C ALA A 6 -24.23 -2.68 22.87
N GLY A 7 -23.25 -3.49 23.30
CA GLY A 7 -21.82 -3.17 23.16
C GLY A 7 -21.36 -2.96 21.71
N ARG A 8 -21.81 -3.78 20.76
CA ARG A 8 -21.45 -3.63 19.34
C ARG A 8 -22.05 -2.38 18.72
N ALA A 9 -23.28 -2.01 19.06
CA ALA A 9 -23.93 -0.79 18.57
C ALA A 9 -23.16 0.47 19.01
N TRP A 10 -22.75 0.54 20.28
CA TRP A 10 -21.91 1.63 20.79
C TRP A 10 -20.56 1.73 20.08
N LEU A 11 -19.92 0.60 19.79
CA LEU A 11 -18.65 0.59 19.05
C LEU A 11 -18.82 1.06 17.60
N LEU A 12 -19.93 0.70 16.93
CA LEU A 12 -20.22 1.21 15.59
C LEU A 12 -20.49 2.73 15.61
N ALA A 13 -21.19 3.24 16.62
CA ALA A 13 -21.40 4.68 16.79
C ALA A 13 -20.08 5.43 17.02
N ASP A 14 -19.18 4.91 17.86
CA ASP A 14 -17.84 5.48 18.04
C ASP A 14 -17.02 5.45 16.73
N ALA A 15 -17.04 4.33 15.99
CA ALA A 15 -16.35 4.23 14.71
C ALA A 15 -16.89 5.25 13.69
N ALA A 16 -18.21 5.41 13.59
CA ALA A 16 -18.85 6.41 12.72
C ALA A 16 -18.47 7.84 13.11
N TRP A 17 -18.46 8.15 14.41
CA TRP A 17 -18.03 9.45 14.92
C TRP A 17 -16.57 9.76 14.56
N ARG A 18 -15.67 8.78 14.68
CA ARG A 18 -14.23 8.93 14.32
C ARG A 18 -13.98 9.07 12.83
N LEU A 19 -14.72 8.35 12.00
CA LEU A 19 -14.68 8.53 10.54
C LEU A 19 -15.21 9.91 10.11
N GLY A 20 -16.10 10.48 10.92
CA GLY A 20 -16.68 11.80 10.71
C GLY A 20 -17.84 11.82 9.71
N PRO A 21 -18.57 12.93 9.66
CA PRO A 21 -19.82 13.04 8.91
C PRO A 21 -19.63 12.88 7.41
N ARG A 22 -18.50 13.37 6.85
CA ARG A 22 -18.22 13.27 5.41
C ARG A 22 -18.13 11.82 4.94
N ALA A 23 -17.32 11.00 5.60
CA ALA A 23 -17.13 9.60 5.20
C ALA A 23 -18.45 8.81 5.35
N CYS A 24 -19.16 9.02 6.46
CA CYS A 24 -20.46 8.40 6.70
C CYS A 24 -21.51 8.79 5.65
N ALA A 25 -21.62 10.08 5.31
CA ALA A 25 -22.56 10.57 4.31
C ALA A 25 -22.25 10.02 2.90
N LEU A 26 -20.97 9.99 2.50
CA LEU A 26 -20.56 9.42 1.22
C LEU A 26 -20.85 7.91 1.14
N TYR A 27 -20.59 7.17 2.22
CA TYR A 27 -20.91 5.75 2.28
C TYR A 27 -22.42 5.51 2.24
N ALA A 28 -23.21 6.28 2.99
CA ALA A 28 -24.67 6.21 2.95
C ALA A 28 -25.21 6.52 1.55
N TRP A 29 -24.70 7.57 0.90
CA TRP A 29 -25.03 7.91 -0.48
C TRP A 29 -24.71 6.77 -1.46
N HIS A 30 -23.53 6.16 -1.33
CA HIS A 30 -23.17 4.99 -2.12
C HIS A 30 -24.16 3.83 -1.92
N ARG A 31 -24.50 3.50 -0.68
CA ARG A 31 -25.46 2.41 -0.37
C ARG A 31 -26.86 2.71 -0.90
N LEU A 32 -27.30 3.96 -0.84
CA LEU A 32 -28.59 4.39 -1.39
C LEU A 32 -28.62 4.20 -2.92
N ARG A 33 -27.56 4.61 -3.62
CA ARG A 33 -27.46 4.43 -5.08
C ARG A 33 -27.43 2.97 -5.52
N LEU A 34 -26.80 2.09 -4.74
CA LEU A 34 -26.84 0.65 -4.99
C LEU A 34 -28.27 0.11 -4.84
N ARG A 35 -28.93 0.41 -3.71
CA ARG A 35 -30.29 -0.06 -3.42
C ARG A 35 -31.34 0.46 -4.41
N ALA A 36 -31.18 1.69 -4.87
CA ALA A 36 -32.07 2.31 -5.85
C ALA A 36 -31.79 1.85 -7.30
N GLY A 37 -30.83 0.95 -7.53
CA GLY A 37 -30.46 0.49 -8.88
C GLY A 37 -29.70 1.50 -9.74
N LEU A 38 -29.55 2.75 -9.29
CA LEU A 38 -28.88 3.83 -10.04
C LEU A 38 -27.43 3.53 -10.41
N ALA A 39 -26.70 2.82 -9.54
CA ALA A 39 -25.34 2.40 -9.84
C ALA A 39 -25.29 1.31 -10.92
N ARG A 40 -26.30 0.43 -10.97
CA ARG A 40 -26.43 -0.63 -11.97
C ARG A 40 -26.88 -0.09 -13.32
N GLN A 41 -27.87 0.80 -13.33
CA GLN A 41 -28.31 1.52 -14.53
C GLN A 41 -27.17 2.32 -15.17
N ALA A 42 -26.28 2.90 -14.35
CA ALA A 42 -25.08 3.58 -14.84
C ALA A 42 -24.05 2.64 -15.49
N LEU A 43 -24.23 1.32 -15.41
CA LEU A 43 -23.36 0.25 -15.93
C LEU A 43 -24.11 -0.59 -16.98
N GLU A 44 -24.77 0.07 -17.92
CA GLU A 44 -25.46 -0.56 -19.05
C GLU A 44 -24.85 -0.07 -20.38
N GLY A 45 -25.14 -0.78 -21.48
CA GLY A 45 -24.85 -0.33 -22.84
C GLY A 45 -23.40 -0.45 -23.33
N ALA A 46 -22.46 -0.91 -22.48
CA ALA A 46 -21.09 -1.17 -22.91
C ALA A 46 -21.00 -2.53 -23.63
N ALA A 47 -20.25 -2.57 -24.73
CA ALA A 47 -19.93 -3.78 -25.48
C ALA A 47 -18.50 -3.69 -26.04
N TRP A 48 -17.90 -4.85 -26.29
CA TRP A 48 -16.63 -4.94 -27.00
C TRP A 48 -16.89 -4.92 -28.50
N PRO A 49 -16.49 -3.86 -29.23
CA PRO A 49 -16.54 -3.93 -30.69
C PRO A 49 -15.45 -4.90 -31.17
N ASP A 50 -15.71 -5.51 -32.31
CA ASP A 50 -14.74 -6.36 -32.99
C ASP A 50 -13.52 -5.56 -33.45
N GLY A 51 -12.42 -6.28 -33.65
CA GLY A 51 -11.20 -5.76 -34.23
C GLY A 51 -10.05 -5.58 -33.24
N ARG A 52 -8.92 -5.22 -33.83
CA ARG A 52 -7.63 -5.06 -33.15
C ARG A 52 -7.66 -3.88 -32.20
N ALA A 53 -7.11 -4.07 -31.00
CA ALA A 53 -7.07 -3.03 -29.99
C ALA A 53 -5.75 -2.25 -29.98
N LEU A 54 -4.63 -2.95 -30.13
CA LEU A 54 -3.27 -2.41 -30.18
C LEU A 54 -2.86 -2.04 -31.62
N PRO A 55 -1.88 -1.15 -31.81
CA PRO A 55 -1.39 -0.79 -33.15
C PRO A 55 -0.79 -2.00 -33.89
N GLU A 56 -0.65 -1.84 -35.21
CA GLU A 56 -0.06 -2.87 -36.09
C GLU A 56 1.47 -2.87 -36.05
N ALA A 57 2.06 -1.69 -35.91
CA ALA A 57 3.50 -1.49 -35.85
C ALA A 57 3.93 -0.94 -34.48
N VAL A 58 5.19 -1.18 -34.12
CA VAL A 58 5.80 -0.71 -32.88
C VAL A 58 6.98 0.20 -33.20
N PRO A 59 7.14 1.32 -32.49
CA PRO A 59 8.35 2.13 -32.60
C PRO A 59 9.56 1.36 -32.05
N MET A 60 10.70 1.45 -32.74
CA MET A 60 11.95 0.87 -32.27
C MET A 60 12.45 1.60 -31.01
N GLY A 61 12.75 0.84 -29.96
CA GLY A 61 13.36 1.33 -28.72
C GLY A 61 14.88 1.17 -28.71
N SER A 62 15.54 1.76 -27.72
CA SER A 62 17.00 1.73 -27.57
C SER A 62 17.54 0.52 -26.80
N ALA A 63 16.67 -0.23 -26.11
CA ALA A 63 17.07 -1.41 -25.35
C ALA A 63 16.99 -2.67 -26.22
N GLY A 64 18.01 -3.53 -26.18
CA GLY A 64 18.10 -4.70 -27.06
C GLY A 64 17.31 -5.94 -26.62
N PRO A 65 17.44 -7.07 -27.36
CA PRO A 65 16.63 -8.29 -27.19
C PRO A 65 16.69 -8.93 -25.80
N ALA A 66 17.84 -8.86 -25.11
CA ALA A 66 17.97 -9.43 -23.75
C ALA A 66 16.97 -8.84 -22.76
N ARG A 67 16.69 -7.52 -22.87
CA ARG A 67 15.68 -6.88 -22.05
C ARG A 67 14.26 -7.30 -22.45
N ALA A 68 14.01 -7.46 -23.76
CA ALA A 68 12.73 -7.94 -24.26
C ALA A 68 12.38 -9.31 -23.66
N VAL A 69 13.36 -10.24 -23.60
CA VAL A 69 13.21 -11.56 -22.98
C VAL A 69 12.85 -11.46 -21.49
N ALA A 70 13.54 -10.61 -20.73
CA ALA A 70 13.25 -10.43 -19.30
C ALA A 70 11.83 -9.87 -19.06
N LEU A 71 11.42 -8.89 -19.86
CA LEU A 71 10.08 -8.30 -19.82
C LEU A 71 9.00 -9.34 -20.17
N ALA A 72 9.21 -10.11 -21.24
CA ALA A 72 8.28 -11.13 -21.68
C ALA A 72 8.11 -12.26 -20.64
N ARG A 73 9.22 -12.70 -20.02
CA ARG A 73 9.19 -13.69 -18.94
C ARG A 73 8.40 -13.18 -17.73
N GLN A 74 8.61 -11.94 -17.33
CA GLN A 74 7.82 -11.35 -16.23
C GLN A 74 6.33 -11.26 -16.60
N ALA A 75 6.02 -10.88 -17.84
CA ALA A 75 4.64 -10.82 -18.32
C ALA A 75 3.94 -12.18 -18.29
N GLU A 76 4.62 -13.27 -18.66
CA GLU A 76 4.10 -14.64 -18.59
C GLU A 76 3.74 -15.05 -17.16
N GLY A 77 4.61 -14.77 -16.19
CA GLY A 77 4.35 -15.08 -14.77
C GLY A 77 3.13 -14.36 -14.19
N LEU A 78 2.75 -13.21 -14.74
CA LEU A 78 1.59 -12.42 -14.29
C LEU A 78 0.24 -12.95 -14.81
N VAL A 79 0.23 -13.93 -15.72
CA VAL A 79 -1.00 -14.42 -16.39
C VAL A 79 -1.16 -15.95 -16.33
N ALA A 80 -0.41 -16.62 -15.45
CA ALA A 80 -0.32 -18.08 -15.39
C ALA A 80 -1.61 -18.83 -14.96
N GLU A 81 -2.68 -18.12 -14.59
CA GLU A 81 -3.94 -18.70 -14.09
C GLU A 81 -5.16 -18.09 -14.81
N GLY A 82 -6.31 -18.79 -14.82
CA GLY A 82 -7.53 -18.35 -15.53
C GLY A 82 -8.25 -17.14 -14.91
N TRP A 83 -8.73 -16.21 -15.75
CA TRP A 83 -9.15 -14.82 -15.40
C TRP A 83 -10.09 -14.62 -14.22
N HIS A 84 -10.88 -15.62 -13.84
CA HIS A 84 -11.94 -15.46 -12.84
C HIS A 84 -11.62 -16.16 -11.51
N GLY A 85 -10.63 -17.06 -11.48
CA GLY A 85 -10.39 -17.89 -10.30
C GLY A 85 -11.68 -18.61 -9.86
N PRO A 86 -12.02 -18.65 -8.56
CA PRO A 86 -13.25 -19.28 -8.07
C PRO A 86 -14.50 -18.39 -8.20
N PHE A 87 -14.41 -17.20 -8.80
CA PHE A 87 -15.50 -16.23 -8.85
C PHE A 87 -16.34 -16.39 -10.12
N ASP A 88 -17.65 -16.14 -10.00
CA ASP A 88 -18.59 -16.22 -11.13
C ASP A 88 -18.36 -15.06 -12.12
N ALA A 89 -18.13 -15.41 -13.39
CA ALA A 89 -17.87 -14.47 -14.47
C ALA A 89 -19.13 -13.76 -15.00
N TYR A 90 -20.31 -14.29 -14.73
CA TYR A 90 -21.58 -13.87 -15.31
C TYR A 90 -22.47 -13.08 -14.34
N VAL A 91 -22.13 -13.09 -13.04
CA VAL A 91 -22.77 -12.25 -12.04
C VAL A 91 -22.43 -10.79 -12.28
N HIS A 92 -23.42 -9.91 -12.13
CA HIS A 92 -23.19 -8.47 -12.22
C HIS A 92 -22.18 -8.03 -11.16
N ALA A 93 -21.16 -7.26 -11.55
CA ALA A 93 -19.98 -7.06 -10.73
C ALA A 93 -20.23 -6.31 -9.41
N LEU A 94 -21.33 -5.52 -9.32
CA LEU A 94 -21.74 -4.88 -8.06
C LEU A 94 -22.38 -5.85 -7.05
N ASP A 95 -22.76 -7.04 -7.49
CA ASP A 95 -23.46 -8.06 -6.71
C ASP A 95 -22.53 -9.26 -6.38
N LEU A 96 -21.27 -9.23 -6.83
CA LEU A 96 -20.31 -10.31 -6.63
C LEU A 96 -19.90 -10.46 -5.16
N ASP A 97 -19.95 -11.69 -4.63
CA ASP A 97 -19.38 -12.00 -3.32
C ASP A 97 -17.85 -12.08 -3.42
N LEU A 98 -17.19 -11.08 -2.84
CA LEU A 98 -15.73 -10.96 -2.87
C LEU A 98 -15.01 -11.82 -1.83
N PHE A 99 -15.75 -12.52 -0.96
CA PHE A 99 -15.15 -13.13 0.21
C PHE A 99 -15.46 -14.60 0.46
N ALA A 100 -16.62 -15.09 0.05
CA ALA A 100 -16.94 -16.52 0.21
C ALA A 100 -16.19 -17.43 -0.79
N PRO A 101 -16.05 -17.09 -2.09
CA PRO A 101 -15.50 -18.03 -3.07
C PRO A 101 -14.00 -18.31 -2.93
N GLY A 102 -13.23 -17.36 -2.41
CA GLY A 102 -11.77 -17.48 -2.27
C GLY A 102 -11.10 -16.12 -2.14
N ASP A 103 -9.78 -16.08 -2.33
CA ASP A 103 -9.03 -14.82 -2.34
C ASP A 103 -9.16 -14.10 -3.67
N ILE A 104 -9.75 -12.91 -3.62
CA ILE A 104 -9.96 -12.06 -4.77
C ILE A 104 -8.67 -11.35 -5.22
N ARG A 105 -7.69 -11.16 -4.34
CA ARG A 105 -6.52 -10.34 -4.62
C ARG A 105 -5.67 -10.88 -5.79
N PRO A 106 -5.35 -12.18 -5.89
CA PRO A 106 -4.62 -12.72 -7.04
C PRO A 106 -5.41 -12.57 -8.35
N VAL A 107 -6.74 -12.76 -8.30
CA VAL A 107 -7.62 -12.58 -9.45
C VAL A 107 -7.60 -11.11 -9.92
N TRP A 108 -7.68 -10.16 -9.00
CA TRP A 108 -7.53 -8.74 -9.32
C TRP A 108 -6.16 -8.40 -9.87
N GLU A 109 -5.06 -8.92 -9.30
CA GLU A 109 -3.70 -8.64 -9.79
C GLU A 109 -3.55 -9.02 -11.27
N ARG A 110 -4.02 -10.21 -11.64
CA ARG A 110 -4.01 -10.67 -13.05
C ARG A 110 -4.88 -9.77 -13.93
N ASN A 111 -6.06 -9.39 -13.44
CA ASN A 111 -6.97 -8.45 -14.10
C ASN A 111 -6.53 -6.97 -14.05
N ARG A 112 -5.37 -6.63 -13.45
CA ARG A 112 -4.75 -5.32 -13.64
C ARG A 112 -4.02 -5.22 -14.98
N LEU A 113 -3.74 -6.34 -15.64
CA LEU A 113 -3.08 -6.40 -16.95
C LEU A 113 -1.70 -5.70 -16.98
N LEU A 114 -0.91 -5.80 -15.91
CA LEU A 114 0.49 -5.32 -15.90
C LEU A 114 1.33 -6.00 -17.00
N ALA A 115 0.97 -7.21 -17.41
CA ALA A 115 1.61 -7.89 -18.54
C ALA A 115 1.56 -7.09 -19.85
N LEU A 116 0.54 -6.26 -20.09
CA LEU A 116 0.42 -5.47 -21.32
C LEU A 116 1.49 -4.38 -21.48
N PRO A 117 1.71 -3.47 -20.52
CA PRO A 117 2.82 -2.52 -20.64
C PRO A 117 4.20 -3.20 -20.67
N LEU A 118 4.37 -4.37 -20.04
CA LEU A 118 5.62 -5.14 -20.14
C LEU A 118 5.84 -5.71 -21.55
N LEU A 119 4.81 -6.33 -22.16
CA LEU A 119 4.88 -6.83 -23.54
C LEU A 119 5.00 -5.69 -24.56
N ALA A 120 4.33 -4.56 -24.33
CA ALA A 120 4.49 -3.35 -25.14
C ALA A 120 5.95 -2.87 -25.11
N LEU A 121 6.56 -2.81 -23.93
CA LEU A 121 7.97 -2.44 -23.80
C LEU A 121 8.90 -3.49 -24.43
N ALA A 122 8.60 -4.79 -24.28
CA ALA A 122 9.35 -5.85 -24.93
C ALA A 122 9.32 -5.71 -26.45
N ALA A 123 8.14 -5.41 -27.02
CA ALA A 123 7.99 -5.19 -28.45
C ALA A 123 8.76 -3.97 -28.97
N ARG A 124 8.95 -2.92 -28.15
CA ARG A 124 9.85 -1.82 -28.53
C ARG A 124 11.31 -2.26 -28.53
N CYS A 125 11.70 -3.09 -27.56
CA CYS A 125 13.07 -3.55 -27.42
C CYS A 125 13.46 -4.57 -28.50
N ASP A 126 12.48 -5.38 -28.91
CA ASP A 126 12.61 -6.37 -29.98
C ASP A 126 11.31 -6.43 -30.81
N PRO A 127 11.19 -5.56 -31.84
CA PRO A 127 10.00 -5.54 -32.70
C PRO A 127 9.76 -6.85 -33.48
N ALA A 128 10.81 -7.63 -33.74
CA ALA A 128 10.72 -8.89 -34.48
C ALA A 128 10.37 -10.10 -33.60
N GLY A 129 10.56 -10.00 -32.27
CA GLY A 129 10.34 -11.08 -31.30
C GLY A 129 8.87 -11.49 -31.05
N GLY A 130 7.91 -10.99 -31.84
CA GLY A 130 6.49 -11.36 -31.73
C GLY A 130 5.76 -10.84 -30.48
N HIS A 131 6.41 -10.00 -29.66
CA HIS A 131 5.86 -9.52 -28.39
C HIS A 131 4.57 -8.69 -28.54
N LEU A 132 4.43 -7.93 -29.63
CA LEU A 132 3.20 -7.18 -29.92
C LEU A 132 2.02 -8.11 -30.22
N ALA A 133 2.25 -9.16 -31.02
CA ALA A 133 1.23 -10.15 -31.34
C ALA A 133 0.78 -10.88 -30.06
N ARG A 134 1.73 -11.20 -29.17
CA ARG A 134 1.45 -11.76 -27.84
C ARG A 134 0.63 -10.81 -26.97
N ALA A 135 0.91 -9.51 -26.99
CA ALA A 135 0.14 -8.50 -26.26
C ALA A 135 -1.31 -8.40 -26.78
N GLU A 136 -1.50 -8.39 -28.11
CA GLU A 136 -2.84 -8.35 -28.71
C GLU A 136 -3.61 -9.63 -28.41
N ALA A 137 -2.98 -10.81 -28.52
CA ALA A 137 -3.60 -12.09 -28.19
C ALA A 137 -4.03 -12.16 -26.72
N LEU A 138 -3.16 -11.74 -25.79
CA LEU A 138 -3.49 -11.68 -24.36
C LEU A 138 -4.70 -10.76 -24.10
N PHE A 139 -4.73 -9.59 -24.74
CA PHE A 139 -5.83 -8.65 -24.54
C PHE A 139 -7.12 -9.08 -25.22
N ALA A 140 -7.05 -9.76 -26.37
CA ALA A 140 -8.20 -10.38 -27.01
C ALA A 140 -8.80 -11.48 -26.12
N ASP A 141 -7.96 -12.35 -25.55
CA ASP A 141 -8.37 -13.39 -24.62
C ASP A 141 -9.04 -12.79 -23.36
N TRP A 142 -8.43 -11.75 -22.78
CA TRP A 142 -9.04 -11.03 -21.66
C TRP A 142 -10.41 -10.44 -22.01
N ARG A 143 -10.56 -9.79 -23.18
CA ARG A 143 -11.85 -9.22 -23.64
C ARG A 143 -12.91 -10.30 -23.84
N ALA A 144 -12.53 -11.46 -24.40
CA ALA A 144 -13.43 -12.58 -24.61
C ALA A 144 -13.95 -13.16 -23.28
N ALA A 145 -13.07 -13.26 -22.28
CA ALA A 145 -13.42 -13.76 -20.95
C ALA A 145 -14.19 -12.74 -20.10
N ASN A 146 -13.88 -11.44 -20.22
CA ASN A 146 -14.36 -10.40 -19.30
C ASN A 146 -15.34 -9.45 -20.00
N ARG A 147 -16.62 -9.83 -20.02
CA ARG A 147 -17.70 -8.95 -20.48
C ARG A 147 -17.78 -7.68 -19.61
N PRO A 148 -18.14 -6.50 -20.17
CA PRO A 148 -18.24 -5.28 -19.39
C PRO A 148 -19.16 -5.46 -18.19
N PHE A 149 -18.68 -5.05 -17.02
CA PHE A 149 -19.44 -4.97 -15.76
C PHE A 149 -19.93 -6.29 -15.18
N LEU A 150 -19.46 -7.44 -15.69
CA LEU A 150 -19.72 -8.76 -15.12
C LEU A 150 -18.45 -9.35 -14.49
N GLY A 151 -18.61 -10.10 -13.42
CA GLY A 151 -17.54 -10.86 -12.80
C GLY A 151 -16.46 -10.04 -12.08
N PRO A 152 -15.37 -10.71 -11.65
CA PRO A 152 -14.40 -10.15 -10.70
C PRO A 152 -13.59 -8.98 -11.25
N ALA A 153 -13.32 -8.94 -12.55
CA ALA A 153 -12.53 -7.87 -13.19
C ALA A 153 -13.17 -6.48 -13.07
N TRP A 154 -14.49 -6.42 -12.84
CA TRP A 154 -15.27 -5.19 -12.73
C TRP A 154 -15.80 -4.96 -11.31
N ALA A 155 -15.52 -5.83 -10.34
CA ALA A 155 -16.17 -5.73 -9.03
C ALA A 155 -15.67 -4.54 -8.19
N CYS A 156 -14.43 -4.08 -8.43
CA CYS A 156 -13.83 -2.95 -7.73
C CYS A 156 -13.50 -1.78 -8.68
N GLY A 157 -13.88 -0.56 -8.27
CA GLY A 157 -13.62 0.67 -9.03
C GLY A 157 -12.13 1.01 -9.10
N GLN A 158 -11.38 0.77 -8.03
CA GLN A 158 -9.92 0.94 -8.03
C GLN A 158 -9.25 -0.06 -8.97
N GLU A 159 -9.68 -1.32 -9.00
CA GLU A 159 -9.09 -2.33 -9.88
C GLU A 159 -9.33 -1.99 -11.36
N ALA A 160 -10.52 -1.47 -11.69
CA ALA A 160 -10.77 -0.89 -13.01
C ALA A 160 -9.88 0.34 -13.30
N ALA A 161 -9.61 1.18 -12.29
CA ALA A 161 -8.71 2.31 -12.42
C ALA A 161 -7.25 1.89 -12.69
N LEU A 162 -6.71 0.93 -11.93
CA LEU A 162 -5.36 0.43 -12.12
C LEU A 162 -5.19 -0.27 -13.47
N ARG A 163 -6.17 -1.08 -13.89
CA ARG A 163 -6.19 -1.68 -15.23
C ARG A 163 -6.22 -0.63 -16.34
N ALA A 164 -7.05 0.41 -16.20
CA ALA A 164 -7.09 1.52 -17.16
C ALA A 164 -5.74 2.25 -17.27
N LEU A 165 -5.06 2.48 -16.15
CA LEU A 165 -3.71 3.06 -16.16
C LEU A 165 -2.70 2.18 -16.90
N HIS A 166 -2.73 0.85 -16.70
CA HIS A 166 -1.88 -0.07 -17.45
C HIS A 166 -2.20 -0.12 -18.95
N LEU A 167 -3.48 -0.11 -19.33
CA LEU A 167 -3.89 -0.04 -20.74
C LEU A 167 -3.40 1.25 -21.40
N CYS A 168 -3.61 2.40 -20.77
CA CYS A 168 -3.11 3.68 -21.27
C CYS A 168 -1.57 3.68 -21.34
N LEU A 169 -0.88 3.16 -20.32
CA LEU A 169 0.58 3.06 -20.32
C LEU A 169 1.10 2.18 -21.45
N ALA A 170 0.45 1.03 -21.72
CA ALA A 170 0.79 0.17 -22.85
C ALA A 170 0.62 0.91 -24.19
N LEU A 171 -0.48 1.65 -24.38
CA LEU A 171 -0.68 2.48 -25.57
C LEU A 171 0.40 3.54 -25.71
N ALA A 172 0.76 4.22 -24.62
CA ALA A 172 1.74 5.29 -24.67
C ALA A 172 3.15 4.77 -24.97
N LEU A 173 3.51 3.59 -24.44
CA LEU A 173 4.75 2.90 -24.83
C LEU A 173 4.75 2.54 -26.32
N LEU A 174 3.60 2.16 -26.88
CA LEU A 174 3.43 1.88 -28.31
C LEU A 174 3.19 3.15 -29.15
N GLU A 175 3.30 4.36 -28.57
CA GLU A 175 3.02 5.64 -29.23
C GLU A 175 1.61 5.73 -29.86
N ALA A 176 0.63 5.03 -29.28
CA ALA A 176 -0.76 4.93 -29.76
C ALA A 176 -1.80 5.59 -28.82
N ASP A 177 -1.36 6.26 -27.76
CA ASP A 177 -2.20 6.92 -26.75
C ASP A 177 -2.92 8.18 -27.26
N ARG A 178 -2.42 8.81 -28.33
CA ARG A 178 -3.06 9.98 -28.96
C ARG A 178 -4.15 9.61 -29.97
N ALA A 179 -4.08 8.40 -30.53
CA ALA A 179 -5.03 7.91 -31.53
C ALA A 179 -5.35 6.43 -31.29
N PRO A 180 -5.94 6.07 -30.13
CA PRO A 180 -6.30 4.68 -29.84
C PRO A 180 -7.25 4.11 -30.89
N SER A 181 -7.27 2.79 -31.10
CA SER A 181 -8.23 2.15 -32.00
C SER A 181 -9.69 2.34 -31.52
N LYS A 182 -10.67 2.10 -32.39
CA LYS A 182 -12.09 2.10 -31.99
C LYS A 182 -12.36 1.08 -30.87
N ALA A 183 -11.74 -0.10 -30.96
CA ALA A 183 -11.86 -1.13 -29.94
C ALA A 183 -11.28 -0.71 -28.59
N MET A 184 -10.07 -0.13 -28.60
CA MET A 184 -9.47 0.36 -27.37
C MET A 184 -10.27 1.52 -26.76
N ARG A 185 -10.77 2.47 -27.57
CA ARG A 185 -11.63 3.56 -27.08
C ARG A 185 -12.87 3.04 -26.36
N ALA A 186 -13.55 2.03 -26.90
CA ALA A 186 -14.72 1.43 -26.26
C ALA A 186 -14.37 0.80 -24.90
N VAL A 187 -13.23 0.10 -24.82
CA VAL A 187 -12.74 -0.46 -23.56
C VAL A 187 -12.44 0.65 -22.55
N LEU A 188 -11.68 1.67 -22.93
CA LEU A 188 -11.32 2.79 -22.05
C LEU A 188 -12.57 3.57 -21.57
N ALA A 189 -13.56 3.77 -22.44
CA ALA A 189 -14.83 4.39 -22.08
C ALA A 189 -15.60 3.56 -21.03
N ALA A 190 -15.66 2.23 -21.19
CA ALA A 190 -16.27 1.35 -20.19
C ALA A 190 -15.56 1.44 -18.82
N HIS A 191 -14.24 1.61 -18.79
CA HIS A 191 -13.50 1.86 -17.55
C HIS A 191 -13.88 3.20 -16.90
N ALA A 192 -13.97 4.28 -17.69
CA ALA A 192 -14.41 5.57 -17.19
C ALA A 192 -15.83 5.50 -16.58
N GLN A 193 -16.75 4.80 -17.27
CA GLN A 193 -18.11 4.53 -16.80
C GLN A 193 -18.10 3.72 -15.49
N ARG A 194 -17.30 2.65 -15.43
CA ARG A 194 -17.18 1.82 -14.23
C ARG A 194 -16.73 2.62 -13.01
N ILE A 195 -15.68 3.40 -13.16
CA ILE A 195 -15.11 4.19 -12.07
C ILE A 195 -16.14 5.25 -11.64
N ALA A 196 -16.81 5.89 -12.60
CA ALA A 196 -17.81 6.93 -12.32
C ALA A 196 -19.01 6.42 -11.50
N ALA A 197 -19.43 5.17 -11.69
CA ALA A 197 -20.61 4.60 -11.05
C ALA A 197 -20.51 4.50 -9.51
N THR A 198 -19.31 4.33 -8.96
CA THR A 198 -19.10 4.08 -7.51
C THR A 198 -18.16 5.07 -6.80
N ARG A 199 -17.86 6.24 -7.38
CA ARG A 199 -16.91 7.22 -6.81
C ARG A 199 -17.15 7.61 -5.36
N ALA A 200 -18.41 7.60 -4.92
CA ALA A 200 -18.77 7.90 -3.55
C ALA A 200 -18.19 6.88 -2.55
N TYR A 201 -18.10 5.61 -2.94
CA TYR A 201 -17.45 4.57 -2.14
C TYR A 201 -15.98 4.89 -1.93
N ALA A 202 -15.22 5.12 -3.00
CA ALA A 202 -13.79 5.44 -2.91
C ALA A 202 -13.53 6.67 -2.04
N ALA A 203 -14.29 7.74 -2.26
CA ALA A 203 -14.17 8.96 -1.48
C ALA A 203 -14.54 8.81 0.01
N ALA A 204 -15.33 7.80 0.37
CA ALA A 204 -15.68 7.46 1.75
C ALA A 204 -14.60 6.66 2.48
N GLN A 205 -13.72 5.98 1.74
CA GLN A 205 -12.69 5.12 2.35
C GLN A 205 -11.50 5.90 2.90
N ASP A 206 -11.22 7.09 2.37
CA ASP A 206 -10.02 7.89 2.67
C ASP A 206 -8.73 7.06 2.58
N ASN A 207 -8.62 6.22 1.55
CA ASN A 207 -7.48 5.36 1.25
C ASN A 207 -7.02 5.54 -0.21
N ASN A 208 -6.12 4.67 -0.67
CA ASN A 208 -5.63 4.63 -2.05
C ASN A 208 -6.72 4.64 -3.14
N HIS A 209 -7.93 4.10 -2.93
CA HIS A 209 -9.02 4.17 -3.92
C HIS A 209 -9.37 5.61 -4.30
N ALA A 210 -9.42 6.51 -3.30
CA ALA A 210 -9.77 7.90 -3.49
C ALA A 210 -8.73 8.66 -4.35
N VAL A 211 -7.54 8.09 -4.54
CA VAL A 211 -6.46 8.64 -5.37
C VAL A 211 -6.42 7.96 -6.74
N SER A 212 -6.41 6.62 -6.79
CA SER A 212 -6.30 5.87 -8.04
C SER A 212 -7.46 6.10 -8.99
N GLU A 213 -8.70 6.17 -8.48
CA GLU A 213 -9.88 6.40 -9.32
C GLU A 213 -9.85 7.76 -10.06
N PRO A 214 -9.68 8.92 -9.41
CA PRO A 214 -9.59 10.19 -10.14
C PRO A 214 -8.32 10.32 -10.98
N ALA A 215 -7.20 9.67 -10.62
CA ALA A 215 -6.01 9.62 -11.46
C ALA A 215 -6.28 8.88 -12.78
N ALA A 216 -6.92 7.71 -12.73
CA ALA A 216 -7.32 6.99 -13.93
C ALA A 216 -8.31 7.78 -14.77
N LEU A 217 -9.31 8.45 -14.17
CA LEU A 217 -10.23 9.30 -14.92
C LEU A 217 -9.52 10.46 -15.62
N PHE A 218 -8.51 11.07 -14.98
CA PHE A 218 -7.70 12.10 -15.61
C PHE A 218 -6.97 11.55 -16.85
N VAL A 219 -6.26 10.44 -16.71
CA VAL A 219 -5.51 9.80 -17.82
C VAL A 219 -6.44 9.31 -18.93
N LEU A 220 -7.57 8.68 -18.59
CA LEU A 220 -8.60 8.28 -19.54
C LEU A 220 -9.13 9.48 -20.33
N GLY A 221 -9.38 10.61 -19.67
CA GLY A 221 -9.80 11.84 -20.34
C GLY A 221 -8.78 12.34 -21.36
N LEU A 222 -7.48 12.25 -21.06
CA LEU A 222 -6.42 12.65 -22.00
C LEU A 222 -6.38 11.75 -23.23
N VAL A 223 -6.43 10.43 -23.03
CA VAL A 223 -6.35 9.42 -24.10
C VAL A 223 -7.63 9.38 -24.95
N LEU A 224 -8.80 9.64 -24.36
CA LEU A 224 -10.08 9.69 -25.05
C LEU A 224 -10.38 11.07 -25.68
N GLY A 225 -9.58 12.10 -25.39
CA GLY A 225 -9.86 13.47 -25.83
C GLY A 225 -11.06 14.13 -25.13
N ASP A 226 -11.46 13.64 -23.95
CA ASP A 226 -12.59 14.17 -23.17
C ASP A 226 -12.11 15.23 -22.17
N ALA A 227 -12.18 16.50 -22.57
CA ALA A 227 -11.77 17.63 -21.74
C ALA A 227 -12.58 17.76 -20.43
N ALA A 228 -13.85 17.33 -20.40
CA ALA A 228 -14.64 17.38 -19.17
C ALA A 228 -14.15 16.32 -18.17
N LEU A 229 -13.83 15.13 -18.66
CA LEU A 229 -13.25 14.06 -17.86
C LEU A 229 -11.86 14.43 -17.32
N VAL A 230 -11.00 15.05 -18.15
CA VAL A 230 -9.70 15.60 -17.72
C VAL A 230 -9.89 16.59 -16.57
N ARG A 231 -10.75 17.60 -16.72
CA ARG A 231 -10.98 18.60 -15.66
C ARG A 231 -11.51 17.96 -14.37
N ARG A 232 -12.43 17.00 -14.48
CA ARG A 232 -13.02 16.31 -13.33
C ARG A 232 -12.02 15.38 -12.64
N GLY A 233 -11.18 14.69 -13.41
CA GLY A 233 -10.09 13.84 -12.92
C GLY A 233 -9.04 14.67 -12.18
N ALA A 234 -8.51 15.71 -12.82
CA ALA A 234 -7.50 16.60 -12.23
C ALA A 234 -7.95 17.25 -10.92
N ARG A 235 -9.17 17.83 -10.89
CA ARG A 235 -9.75 18.39 -9.66
C ARG A 235 -9.99 17.33 -8.59
N GLY A 236 -10.44 16.14 -9.00
CA GLY A 236 -10.64 15.01 -8.09
C GLY A 236 -9.34 14.55 -7.43
N LEU A 237 -8.30 14.38 -8.24
CA LEU A 237 -6.98 13.94 -7.81
C LEU A 237 -6.33 14.97 -6.88
N ALA A 238 -6.33 16.25 -7.26
CA ALA A 238 -5.80 17.31 -6.42
C ALA A 238 -6.50 17.39 -5.05
N ARG A 239 -7.83 17.26 -5.00
CA ARG A 239 -8.58 17.22 -3.73
C ARG A 239 -8.25 15.98 -2.90
N ALA A 240 -8.10 14.82 -3.53
CA ALA A 240 -7.73 13.59 -2.85
C ALA A 240 -6.33 13.71 -2.22
N VAL A 241 -5.35 14.18 -2.99
CA VAL A 241 -3.98 14.43 -2.51
C VAL A 241 -3.95 15.47 -1.39
N ALA A 242 -4.69 16.57 -1.53
CA ALA A 242 -4.78 17.60 -0.49
C ALA A 242 -5.33 17.05 0.84
N ARG A 243 -6.31 16.13 0.77
CA ARG A 243 -6.94 15.52 1.94
C ARG A 243 -6.07 14.43 2.56
N LEU A 244 -5.49 13.56 1.73
CA LEU A 244 -4.93 12.28 2.17
C LEU A 244 -3.41 12.30 2.31
N VAL A 245 -2.72 13.29 1.75
CA VAL A 245 -1.28 13.48 1.91
C VAL A 245 -1.08 14.70 2.81
N ALA A 246 -0.31 14.54 3.89
CA ALA A 246 0.03 15.62 4.80
C ALA A 246 1.13 16.54 4.22
N ALA A 247 1.40 17.66 4.89
CA ALA A 247 2.42 18.63 4.43
C ALA A 247 3.84 18.08 4.47
N ASP A 248 4.10 17.20 5.41
CA ASP A 248 5.36 16.48 5.60
C ASP A 248 5.48 15.23 4.71
N GLY A 249 4.43 14.93 3.93
CA GLY A 249 4.36 13.84 2.97
C GLY A 249 3.64 12.60 3.45
N ALA A 250 3.31 12.45 4.74
CA ALA A 250 2.69 11.22 5.23
C ALA A 250 1.33 10.95 4.57
N PHE A 251 1.11 9.71 4.12
CA PHE A 251 -0.15 9.28 3.53
C PHE A 251 -1.14 8.76 4.57
N ALA A 252 -2.43 9.04 4.36
CA ALA A 252 -3.54 8.64 5.22
C ALA A 252 -3.59 7.14 5.50
N GLN A 253 -3.30 6.32 4.48
CA GLN A 253 -3.12 4.89 4.65
C GLN A 253 -1.69 4.65 5.14
N ALA A 254 -1.55 4.55 6.46
CA ALA A 254 -0.28 4.40 7.15
C ALA A 254 0.37 3.04 6.86
N SER A 255 0.96 2.92 5.67
CA SER A 255 1.68 1.75 5.17
C SER A 255 2.70 2.20 4.13
N PRO A 256 3.99 1.89 4.30
CA PRO A 256 5.02 2.18 3.29
C PRO A 256 4.70 1.57 1.92
N GLY A 257 4.15 0.35 1.88
CA GLY A 257 3.73 -0.30 0.64
C GLY A 257 2.62 0.46 -0.10
N TYR A 258 1.58 0.90 0.62
CA TYR A 258 0.54 1.73 0.00
C TYR A 258 0.99 3.16 -0.31
N HIS A 259 2.00 3.67 0.40
CA HIS A 259 2.65 4.94 0.06
C HIS A 259 3.42 4.84 -1.26
N ARG A 260 4.09 3.71 -1.53
CA ARG A 260 4.67 3.43 -2.86
C ARG A 260 3.58 3.41 -3.94
N LEU A 261 2.48 2.69 -3.73
CA LEU A 261 1.37 2.66 -4.70
C LEU A 261 0.78 4.05 -4.98
N LEU A 262 0.68 4.89 -3.94
CA LEU A 262 0.33 6.31 -4.08
C LEU A 262 1.30 6.99 -5.06
N LEU A 263 2.61 6.90 -4.84
CA LEU A 263 3.60 7.54 -5.70
C LEU A 263 3.59 7.01 -7.13
N ASP A 264 3.43 5.70 -7.33
CA ASP A 264 3.30 5.12 -8.67
C ASP A 264 2.07 5.69 -9.40
N THR A 265 0.95 5.81 -8.70
CA THR A 265 -0.29 6.41 -9.25
C THR A 265 -0.07 7.87 -9.64
N LEU A 266 0.55 8.66 -8.75
CA LEU A 266 0.81 10.08 -9.02
C LEU A 266 1.81 10.25 -10.16
N ALA A 267 2.87 9.44 -10.19
CA ALA A 267 3.91 9.48 -11.21
C ALA A 267 3.35 9.19 -12.60
N ILE A 268 2.49 8.18 -12.75
CA ILE A 268 1.81 7.90 -14.02
C ILE A 268 0.93 9.09 -14.44
N ALA A 269 0.13 9.64 -13.53
CA ALA A 269 -0.74 10.78 -13.84
C ALA A 269 0.07 12.03 -14.26
N GLU A 270 1.16 12.35 -13.56
CA GLU A 270 2.04 13.47 -13.90
C GLU A 270 2.79 13.24 -15.22
N TRP A 271 3.24 12.02 -15.48
CA TRP A 271 3.88 11.67 -16.74
C TRP A 271 2.93 11.87 -17.93
N PHE A 272 1.69 11.36 -17.83
CA PHE A 272 0.66 11.59 -18.85
C PHE A 272 0.33 13.08 -19.00
N ARG A 273 0.26 13.83 -17.89
CA ARG A 273 0.04 15.28 -17.94
C ARG A 273 1.10 15.97 -18.80
N ARG A 274 2.38 15.69 -18.57
CA ARG A 274 3.49 16.25 -19.37
C ARG A 274 3.43 15.79 -20.82
N ARG A 275 3.23 14.49 -21.05
CA ARG A 275 3.18 13.88 -22.40
C ARG A 275 2.07 14.44 -23.28
N HIS A 276 0.92 14.78 -22.70
CA HIS A 276 -0.21 15.42 -23.40
C HIS A 276 -0.22 16.95 -23.29
N ALA A 277 0.83 17.58 -22.72
CA ALA A 277 0.90 19.02 -22.48
C ALA A 277 -0.34 19.57 -21.73
N ALA A 278 -0.88 18.80 -20.78
CA ALA A 278 -2.05 19.20 -20.01
C ALA A 278 -1.66 20.19 -18.89
N PRO A 279 -2.59 21.09 -18.49
CA PRO A 279 -2.36 22.02 -17.39
C PRO A 279 -1.97 21.34 -16.09
N GLU A 280 -1.21 22.04 -15.27
CA GLU A 280 -0.81 21.57 -13.93
C GLU A 280 -2.00 21.21 -13.06
N PHE A 281 -1.81 20.23 -12.17
CA PHE A 281 -2.82 19.91 -11.17
C PHE A 281 -2.98 21.06 -10.18
N PRO A 282 -4.22 21.38 -9.76
CA PRO A 282 -4.46 22.42 -8.77
C PRO A 282 -3.64 22.23 -7.48
N ALA A 283 -3.16 23.33 -6.91
CA ALA A 283 -2.49 23.33 -5.61
C ALA A 283 -3.38 22.69 -4.52
N PRO A 284 -2.80 22.00 -3.52
CA PRO A 284 -1.36 21.85 -3.24
C PRO A 284 -0.72 20.59 -3.85
N PHE A 285 -1.22 20.07 -4.99
CA PHE A 285 -0.78 18.78 -5.54
C PHE A 285 0.74 18.61 -5.64
N ALA A 286 1.44 19.54 -6.32
CA ALA A 286 2.88 19.43 -6.56
C ALA A 286 3.68 19.38 -5.24
N ALA A 287 3.35 20.27 -4.29
CA ALA A 287 4.00 20.31 -2.98
C ALA A 287 3.79 19.02 -2.19
N ARG A 288 2.57 18.45 -2.23
CA ARG A 288 2.25 17.18 -1.56
C ARG A 288 2.94 15.99 -2.21
N ALA A 289 2.98 15.93 -3.54
CA ALA A 289 3.67 14.86 -4.28
C ALA A 289 5.18 14.89 -3.97
N ARG A 290 5.80 16.06 -3.97
CA ARG A 290 7.20 16.25 -3.56
C ARG A 290 7.43 15.78 -2.12
N ALA A 291 6.58 16.19 -1.18
CA ALA A 291 6.72 15.80 0.22
C ALA A 291 6.56 14.27 0.40
N ALA A 292 5.61 13.65 -0.30
CA ALA A 292 5.41 12.19 -0.29
C ALA A 292 6.62 11.45 -0.88
N THR A 293 7.24 11.95 -1.95
CA THR A 293 8.48 11.39 -2.50
C THR A 293 9.60 11.41 -1.46
N LEU A 294 9.80 12.56 -0.80
CA LEU A 294 10.81 12.70 0.26
C LEU A 294 10.50 11.81 1.47
N TRP A 295 9.23 11.60 1.79
CA TRP A 295 8.83 10.67 2.85
C TRP A 295 9.25 9.23 2.52
N LEU A 296 8.96 8.75 1.30
CA LEU A 296 9.35 7.39 0.92
C LEU A 296 10.87 7.22 0.86
N HIS A 297 11.60 8.24 0.37
CA HIS A 297 13.07 8.22 0.38
C HIS A 297 13.66 8.05 1.79
N ARG A 298 13.04 8.68 2.80
CA ARG A 298 13.45 8.58 4.21
C ARG A 298 13.14 7.20 4.83
N VAL A 299 12.15 6.49 4.29
CA VAL A 299 11.66 5.21 4.82
C VAL A 299 12.28 4.00 4.12
N ALA A 300 12.53 4.10 2.82
CA ALA A 300 13.05 3.00 2.02
C ALA A 300 14.49 2.64 2.40
N ALA A 301 14.78 1.34 2.39
CA ALA A 301 16.14 0.83 2.47
C ALA A 301 16.97 1.20 1.23
N PRO A 302 18.32 1.32 1.36
CA PRO A 302 19.19 1.55 0.21
C PRO A 302 18.94 0.58 -0.96
N GLY A 303 18.70 -0.69 -0.67
CA GLY A 303 18.35 -1.75 -1.61
C GLY A 303 16.89 -1.74 -2.08
N GLY A 304 16.05 -0.84 -1.55
CA GLY A 304 14.66 -0.63 -1.97
C GLY A 304 13.59 -1.28 -1.11
N ALA A 305 13.98 -2.12 -0.15
CA ALA A 305 13.05 -2.76 0.77
C ALA A 305 12.29 -1.73 1.61
N LEU A 306 11.02 -2.03 1.93
CA LEU A 306 10.17 -1.18 2.74
C LEU A 306 9.78 -1.89 4.06
N PRO A 307 9.62 -1.13 5.16
CA PRO A 307 8.98 -1.65 6.36
C PRO A 307 7.58 -2.18 6.06
N ARG A 308 7.24 -3.30 6.70
CA ARG A 308 5.95 -4.01 6.53
C ARG A 308 4.86 -3.50 7.47
N ALA A 309 5.10 -2.36 8.12
CA ALA A 309 4.15 -1.73 9.02
C ALA A 309 2.83 -1.37 8.32
N GLY A 310 1.72 -1.66 8.99
CA GLY A 310 0.37 -1.43 8.49
C GLY A 310 -0.08 -2.49 7.47
N ALA A 311 -1.19 -2.22 6.80
CA ALA A 311 -1.71 -3.12 5.77
C ALA A 311 -0.85 -3.08 4.49
N GLY A 312 -0.68 -4.21 3.83
CA GLY A 312 -0.01 -4.33 2.53
C GLY A 312 -0.54 -5.53 1.74
N ASP A 313 -0.49 -5.43 0.43
CA ASP A 313 -0.98 -6.45 -0.51
C ASP A 313 -0.03 -6.69 -1.68
N ASP A 314 1.24 -6.31 -1.49
CA ASP A 314 2.32 -6.42 -2.46
C ASP A 314 1.93 -5.87 -3.85
N SER A 315 1.17 -4.78 -3.90
CA SER A 315 0.87 -4.08 -5.15
C SER A 315 2.10 -3.36 -5.72
N ALA A 316 2.41 -3.61 -6.99
CA ALA A 316 3.42 -2.88 -7.77
C ALA A 316 2.78 -2.33 -9.06
N LEU A 317 2.51 -1.03 -9.10
CA LEU A 317 1.85 -0.38 -10.24
C LEU A 317 2.89 0.16 -11.24
N GLY A 318 2.77 -0.23 -12.52
CA GLY A 318 3.68 0.27 -13.56
C GLY A 318 5.16 -0.09 -13.32
N ASP A 319 5.45 -1.32 -12.88
CA ASP A 319 6.81 -1.79 -12.59
C ASP A 319 7.64 -2.07 -13.84
N LEU A 320 7.96 -1.01 -14.59
CA LEU A 320 8.76 -1.07 -15.83
C LEU A 320 10.25 -1.37 -15.57
N SER A 321 10.68 -1.33 -14.31
CA SER A 321 12.04 -1.61 -13.87
C SER A 321 12.24 -3.06 -13.42
N LEU A 322 11.16 -3.84 -13.33
CA LEU A 322 11.14 -5.25 -12.88
C LEU A 322 11.67 -5.44 -11.46
N GLY A 323 11.43 -4.46 -10.57
CA GLY A 323 11.83 -4.56 -9.16
C GLY A 323 10.85 -5.40 -8.32
N GLY A 324 9.63 -5.59 -8.80
CA GLY A 324 8.56 -6.27 -8.08
C GLY A 324 8.05 -5.46 -6.87
N PRO A 325 7.23 -6.09 -6.01
CA PRO A 325 6.64 -5.43 -4.84
C PRO A 325 7.62 -5.15 -3.70
N LEU A 326 8.75 -5.87 -3.65
CA LEU A 326 9.73 -5.77 -2.57
C LEU A 326 10.84 -4.73 -2.82
N ASP A 327 10.93 -4.17 -4.03
CA ASP A 327 11.90 -3.13 -4.38
C ASP A 327 11.20 -1.82 -4.79
N ALA A 328 11.32 -0.80 -3.95
CA ALA A 328 10.77 0.53 -4.20
C ALA A 328 11.67 1.44 -5.04
N ARG A 329 12.91 1.06 -5.38
CA ARG A 329 13.90 1.97 -6.01
C ARG A 329 13.42 2.53 -7.33
N GLY A 330 12.84 1.70 -8.21
CA GLY A 330 12.30 2.18 -9.49
C GLY A 330 11.14 3.18 -9.30
N SER A 331 10.27 2.91 -8.33
CA SER A 331 9.14 3.78 -7.98
C SER A 331 9.61 5.12 -7.41
N LEU A 332 10.60 5.07 -6.51
CA LEU A 332 11.19 6.24 -5.89
C LEU A 332 11.97 7.08 -6.92
N GLU A 333 12.75 6.46 -7.79
CA GLU A 333 13.50 7.15 -8.85
C GLU A 333 12.56 7.90 -9.79
N ARG A 334 11.48 7.25 -10.27
CA ARG A 334 10.46 7.91 -11.11
C ARG A 334 9.85 9.11 -10.39
N ALA A 335 9.43 8.94 -9.14
CA ALA A 335 8.82 10.00 -8.35
C ALA A 335 9.81 11.15 -8.06
N ALA A 336 11.09 10.85 -7.83
CA ALA A 336 12.14 11.85 -7.61
C ALA A 336 12.35 12.71 -8.86
N ARG A 337 12.46 12.09 -10.04
CA ARG A 337 12.64 12.84 -11.31
C ARG A 337 11.44 13.72 -11.61
N LEU A 338 10.23 13.22 -11.38
CA LEU A 338 8.99 13.95 -11.68
C LEU A 338 8.67 15.06 -10.68
N PHE A 339 8.85 14.83 -9.37
CA PHE A 339 8.35 15.73 -8.33
C PHE A 339 9.43 16.49 -7.56
N CYS A 340 10.69 16.08 -7.70
CA CYS A 340 11.81 16.69 -6.98
C CYS A 340 12.90 17.23 -7.91
N GLU A 341 12.83 16.94 -9.22
CA GLU A 341 13.88 17.28 -10.19
C GLU A 341 15.27 16.78 -9.74
N ALA A 342 15.28 15.60 -9.11
CA ALA A 342 16.47 14.94 -8.58
C ALA A 342 16.42 13.43 -8.84
N SER A 343 17.57 12.76 -8.74
CA SER A 343 17.66 11.31 -8.72
C SER A 343 17.66 10.79 -7.28
N ALA A 344 17.05 9.63 -7.06
CA ALA A 344 17.10 8.89 -5.80
C ALA A 344 18.34 7.98 -5.70
N GLY A 345 19.27 8.09 -6.65
CA GLY A 345 20.51 7.30 -6.70
C GLY A 345 20.49 6.18 -7.74
N ARG A 346 19.38 5.97 -8.47
CA ARG A 346 19.30 4.96 -9.55
C ARG A 346 19.30 5.63 -10.92
N ARG A 347 20.44 6.23 -11.29
CA ARG A 347 20.60 7.06 -12.50
C ARG A 347 20.24 6.32 -13.80
N ASP A 348 20.60 5.04 -13.90
CA ASP A 348 20.33 4.21 -15.08
C ASP A 348 19.03 3.40 -14.95
N ASP A 349 18.03 3.90 -14.22
CA ASP A 349 16.80 3.16 -14.00
C ASP A 349 16.10 2.80 -15.34
N PRO A 350 15.93 1.50 -15.61
CA PRO A 350 15.40 1.04 -16.88
C PRO A 350 13.95 1.48 -17.13
N GLY A 351 13.13 1.67 -16.09
CA GLY A 351 11.75 2.13 -16.21
C GLY A 351 11.66 3.62 -16.52
N CYS A 352 12.46 4.46 -15.88
CA CYS A 352 12.60 5.88 -16.20
C CYS A 352 13.05 6.09 -17.65
N ALA A 353 14.03 5.30 -18.12
CA ALA A 353 14.48 5.34 -19.51
C ALA A 353 13.35 4.97 -20.49
N ALA A 354 12.56 3.93 -20.19
CA ALA A 354 11.42 3.53 -21.01
C ALA A 354 10.35 4.63 -21.15
N LEU A 355 10.21 5.48 -20.13
CA LEU A 355 9.31 6.62 -20.07
C LEU A 355 9.92 7.92 -20.63
N GLY A 356 11.18 7.91 -21.06
CA GLY A 356 11.89 9.10 -21.54
C GLY A 356 12.18 10.14 -20.45
N LEU A 357 12.26 9.71 -19.18
CA LEU A 357 12.55 10.62 -18.07
C LEU A 357 14.06 10.89 -17.97
N ALA A 358 14.47 12.12 -18.29
CA ALA A 358 15.84 12.58 -18.11
C ALA A 358 16.30 12.39 -16.66
N CYS A 359 17.57 11.99 -16.47
CA CYS A 359 18.17 11.88 -15.15
C CYS A 359 18.75 13.23 -14.72
N PRO A 360 18.26 13.85 -13.64
CA PRO A 360 18.86 15.07 -13.11
C PRO A 360 20.25 14.81 -12.51
N GLU A 361 21.09 15.85 -12.46
CA GLU A 361 22.38 15.79 -11.75
C GLU A 361 22.19 15.76 -10.23
N ALA A 362 21.23 16.51 -9.71
CA ALA A 362 20.94 16.59 -8.28
C ALA A 362 20.51 15.24 -7.71
N LEU A 363 21.00 14.92 -6.51
CA LEU A 363 20.54 13.77 -5.73
C LEU A 363 19.57 14.21 -4.63
N LEU A 364 18.58 13.36 -4.34
CA LEU A 364 17.81 13.50 -3.12
C LEU A 364 18.74 13.42 -1.91
N ARG A 365 18.52 14.34 -0.95
CA ARG A 365 19.27 14.37 0.29
C ARG A 365 18.44 13.69 1.38
N GLY A 366 19.05 12.73 2.06
CA GLY A 366 18.51 12.15 3.28
C GLY A 366 18.45 13.18 4.41
N THR A 367 17.61 12.90 5.40
CA THR A 367 17.64 13.60 6.68
C THR A 367 17.80 12.56 7.78
N ASP A 368 18.82 12.74 8.60
CA ASP A 368 19.18 11.79 9.63
C ASP A 368 18.12 11.63 10.72
N ALA A 369 17.32 12.66 11.01
CA ALA A 369 16.21 12.58 11.95
C ALA A 369 15.02 13.36 11.40
N TRP A 370 13.82 12.78 11.48
CA TRP A 370 12.63 13.39 10.93
C TRP A 370 11.36 12.96 11.65
N ARG A 371 10.32 13.79 11.50
CA ARG A 371 8.97 13.53 12.01
C ARG A 371 7.97 13.86 10.91
N SER A 372 6.91 13.08 10.85
CA SER A 372 5.75 13.35 10.00
C SER A 372 4.47 12.97 10.74
N GLU A 373 3.32 13.31 10.18
CA GLU A 373 2.03 12.86 10.71
C GLU A 373 2.02 11.33 10.84
N GLY A 374 1.90 10.85 12.07
CA GLY A 374 1.82 9.41 12.36
C GLY A 374 3.13 8.63 12.32
N TRP A 375 4.28 9.27 12.01
CA TRP A 375 5.57 8.58 11.89
C TRP A 375 6.75 9.41 12.42
N MET A 376 7.81 8.72 12.82
CA MET A 376 9.11 9.33 13.14
C MET A 376 10.21 8.38 12.68
N GLY A 377 11.34 8.91 12.24
CA GLY A 377 12.48 8.07 11.89
C GLY A 377 13.81 8.74 12.16
N GLU A 378 14.82 7.90 12.38
CA GLU A 378 16.20 8.33 12.57
C GLU A 378 17.17 7.33 11.93
N SER A 379 18.29 7.82 11.42
CA SER A 379 19.38 7.06 10.82
C SER A 379 20.71 7.47 11.47
N ARG A 380 21.54 6.49 11.82
CA ARG A 380 22.91 6.67 12.34
C ARG A 380 23.80 5.56 11.80
N GLY A 381 24.80 5.91 10.99
CA GLY A 381 25.60 4.91 10.28
C GLY A 381 24.71 3.98 9.44
N ALA A 382 24.84 2.67 9.65
CA ALA A 382 24.03 1.66 8.97
C ALA A 382 22.68 1.39 9.63
N LEU A 383 22.44 1.92 10.84
CA LEU A 383 21.19 1.71 11.57
C LEU A 383 20.12 2.72 11.18
N ARG A 384 18.89 2.23 11.03
CA ARG A 384 17.70 3.06 10.77
C ARG A 384 16.53 2.58 11.60
N VAL A 385 15.84 3.50 12.26
CA VAL A 385 14.67 3.22 13.08
C VAL A 385 13.46 3.94 12.52
N LEU A 386 12.32 3.25 12.46
CA LEU A 386 11.02 3.83 12.10
C LEU A 386 10.02 3.55 13.23
N LEU A 387 9.43 4.61 13.77
CA LEU A 387 8.38 4.55 14.79
C LEU A 387 7.01 4.90 14.18
N ARG A 388 6.04 3.99 14.32
CA ARG A 388 4.63 4.24 14.07
C ARG A 388 4.03 5.09 15.20
N SER A 389 4.30 6.39 15.18
CA SER A 389 3.96 7.30 16.28
C SER A 389 2.45 7.46 16.51
N GLY A 390 1.66 7.33 15.45
CA GLY A 390 0.24 7.62 15.47
C GLY A 390 -0.10 9.06 15.82
N ALA A 391 0.87 9.98 15.83
CA ALA A 391 0.69 11.34 16.31
C ALA A 391 0.67 12.35 15.14
N PRO A 392 -0.48 12.96 14.80
CA PRO A 392 -1.84 12.57 15.19
C PRO A 392 -2.36 11.35 14.42
N LEU A 393 -3.39 10.68 14.98
CA LEU A 393 -4.09 9.56 14.35
C LEU A 393 -5.37 10.11 13.74
N ARG A 394 -5.26 10.61 12.50
CA ARG A 394 -6.35 11.32 11.80
C ARG A 394 -7.25 10.38 11.00
N PHE A 395 -6.70 9.30 10.45
CA PHE A 395 -7.39 8.39 9.56
C PHE A 395 -7.58 7.01 10.17
N ARG A 396 -8.46 6.23 9.57
CA ARG A 396 -8.81 4.88 10.01
C ARG A 396 -7.55 3.99 10.05
N PRO A 397 -7.19 3.44 11.23
CA PRO A 397 -6.08 2.50 11.32
C PRO A 397 -6.43 1.18 10.64
N ALA A 398 -5.42 0.50 10.13
CA ALA A 398 -5.55 -0.82 9.51
C ALA A 398 -5.16 -1.98 10.45
N GLN A 399 -4.36 -1.70 11.47
CA GLN A 399 -3.88 -2.64 12.49
C GLN A 399 -3.81 -1.94 13.87
N ALA A 400 -3.64 -2.71 14.94
CA ALA A 400 -3.44 -2.22 16.30
C ALA A 400 -1.93 -2.08 16.63
N ASP A 401 -1.23 -1.30 15.80
CA ASP A 401 0.23 -1.25 15.65
C ASP A 401 0.88 0.03 16.20
N LEU A 402 0.18 0.79 17.05
CA LEU A 402 0.69 2.08 17.50
C LEU A 402 1.92 1.89 18.39
N LEU A 403 2.89 2.78 18.22
CA LEU A 403 4.22 2.74 18.84
C LEU A 403 5.08 1.53 18.42
N HIS A 404 4.69 0.82 17.35
CA HIS A 404 5.55 -0.15 16.67
C HIS A 404 6.88 0.51 16.27
N ILE A 405 7.99 -0.19 16.50
CA ILE A 405 9.32 0.17 15.98
C ILE A 405 9.78 -0.92 15.01
N ASP A 406 10.13 -0.51 13.80
CA ASP A 406 11.01 -1.26 12.91
C ASP A 406 12.47 -0.78 13.14
N LEU A 407 13.41 -1.72 13.23
CA LEU A 407 14.85 -1.44 13.28
C LEU A 407 15.54 -2.16 12.12
N TRP A 408 16.34 -1.41 11.38
CA TRP A 408 17.04 -1.88 10.19
C TRP A 408 18.54 -1.71 10.36
N HIS A 409 19.30 -2.66 9.82
CA HIS A 409 20.74 -2.59 9.62
C HIS A 409 21.04 -2.78 8.13
N GLY A 410 21.45 -1.71 7.45
CA GLY A 410 21.55 -1.72 5.98
C GLY A 410 20.18 -2.02 5.35
N ASP A 411 20.10 -3.15 4.63
CA ASP A 411 18.89 -3.64 3.97
C ASP A 411 18.11 -4.69 4.78
N ASP A 412 18.60 -5.06 5.96
CA ASP A 412 18.00 -6.12 6.78
C ASP A 412 17.14 -5.54 7.91
N ALA A 413 15.88 -5.96 7.96
CA ALA A 413 14.98 -5.68 9.08
C ALA A 413 15.31 -6.61 10.26
N VAL A 414 15.95 -6.02 11.28
CA VAL A 414 16.39 -6.69 12.50
C VAL A 414 15.22 -6.88 13.47
N LEU A 415 14.47 -5.79 13.70
CA LEU A 415 13.18 -5.81 14.39
C LEU A 415 12.12 -5.44 13.37
N ARG A 416 11.12 -6.30 13.19
CA ARG A 416 10.21 -6.23 12.02
C ARG A 416 8.74 -6.32 12.40
N ASP A 417 7.87 -5.84 11.52
CA ASP A 417 6.42 -5.99 11.66
C ASP A 417 5.91 -7.43 11.39
N GLY A 418 4.71 -7.75 11.89
CA GLY A 418 4.00 -8.99 11.61
C GLY A 418 3.46 -9.09 10.18
N GLY A 419 3.26 -7.98 9.47
CA GLY A 419 2.72 -7.97 8.11
C GLY A 419 1.21 -8.20 8.05
N THR A 420 0.67 -8.54 6.88
CA THR A 420 -0.79 -8.52 6.63
C THR A 420 -1.44 -9.90 6.44
N GLY A 421 -0.71 -10.90 5.92
CA GLY A 421 -1.28 -12.19 5.55
C GLY A 421 -2.03 -12.11 4.23
N ALA A 422 -3.34 -12.32 4.26
CA ALA A 422 -4.22 -12.33 3.08
C ALA A 422 -5.57 -11.68 3.37
N TYR A 423 -6.29 -11.25 2.32
CA TYR A 423 -7.67 -10.76 2.46
C TYR A 423 -8.62 -11.90 2.78
N ASN A 424 -8.37 -13.05 2.18
CA ASN A 424 -9.09 -14.29 2.38
C ASN A 424 -8.07 -15.38 2.69
N PRO A 425 -7.73 -15.58 3.97
CA PRO A 425 -6.83 -16.65 4.35
C PRO A 425 -7.33 -18.01 3.85
N PRO A 426 -6.42 -18.97 3.59
CA PRO A 426 -6.80 -20.33 3.21
C PRO A 426 -7.79 -20.96 4.21
N PRO A 427 -8.58 -21.97 3.80
CA PRO A 427 -9.45 -22.72 4.71
C PRO A 427 -8.69 -23.17 5.98
N GLY A 428 -9.26 -22.92 7.16
CA GLY A 428 -8.62 -23.20 8.45
C GLY A 428 -7.66 -22.11 8.95
N CYS A 429 -7.30 -21.13 8.12
CA CYS A 429 -6.36 -20.05 8.46
C CYS A 429 -7.05 -18.71 8.78
N ALA A 430 -8.35 -18.70 9.10
CA ALA A 430 -9.09 -17.47 9.42
C ALA A 430 -8.46 -16.66 10.56
N TRP A 431 -7.70 -17.31 11.45
CA TRP A 431 -6.94 -16.68 12.52
C TRP A 431 -5.87 -15.68 12.04
N TRP A 432 -5.37 -15.79 10.80
CA TRP A 432 -4.35 -14.90 10.23
C TRP A 432 -4.77 -13.44 10.35
N THR A 433 -6.01 -13.15 9.93
CA THR A 433 -6.54 -11.81 9.88
C THR A 433 -6.53 -11.16 11.26
N GLU A 434 -7.00 -11.86 12.29
CA GLU A 434 -7.07 -11.34 13.66
C GLU A 434 -5.69 -11.28 14.31
N ALA A 435 -4.87 -12.32 14.18
CA ALA A 435 -3.58 -12.41 14.82
C ALA A 435 -2.59 -11.36 14.31
N LEU A 436 -2.47 -11.18 12.99
CA LEU A 436 -1.51 -10.25 12.38
C LEU A 436 -1.90 -8.77 12.53
N ALA A 437 -3.16 -8.49 12.84
CA ALA A 437 -3.65 -7.11 13.03
C ALA A 437 -3.81 -6.71 14.51
N ALA A 438 -3.47 -7.62 15.42
CA ALA A 438 -3.53 -7.43 16.87
C ALA A 438 -2.22 -6.84 17.40
N THR A 439 -2.28 -6.16 18.55
CA THR A 439 -1.11 -5.56 19.19
C THR A 439 0.03 -6.56 19.46
N ALA A 440 -0.29 -7.83 19.74
CA ALA A 440 0.70 -8.90 19.90
C ALA A 440 1.54 -9.20 18.64
N ALA A 441 1.09 -8.78 17.44
CA ALA A 441 1.83 -8.93 16.20
C ALA A 441 2.80 -7.78 15.91
N HIS A 442 2.98 -6.84 16.85
CA HIS A 442 3.80 -5.65 16.67
C HIS A 442 4.83 -5.47 17.79
N ASN A 443 5.88 -4.71 17.51
CA ASN A 443 6.94 -4.37 18.46
C ASN A 443 6.45 -3.28 19.41
N THR A 444 5.58 -3.60 20.37
CA THR A 444 4.96 -2.63 21.29
C THR A 444 4.47 -3.31 22.56
N ILE A 445 3.78 -2.57 23.44
CA ILE A 445 3.21 -3.09 24.69
C ILE A 445 1.74 -3.47 24.50
N GLU A 446 1.40 -4.68 24.93
CA GLU A 446 0.03 -5.17 25.11
C GLU A 446 -0.34 -5.18 26.60
N PHE A 447 -1.50 -4.62 26.94
CA PHE A 447 -2.03 -4.62 28.29
C PHE A 447 -3.14 -5.65 28.44
N ASP A 448 -3.05 -6.51 29.45
CA ASP A 448 -4.07 -7.48 29.87
C ASP A 448 -4.56 -8.40 28.73
N GLY A 449 -3.70 -8.69 27.75
CA GLY A 449 -4.04 -9.51 26.58
C GLY A 449 -5.01 -8.83 25.61
N ALA A 450 -5.18 -7.51 25.68
CA ALA A 450 -6.08 -6.75 24.83
C ALA A 450 -5.29 -5.88 23.83
N SER A 451 -5.70 -5.92 22.57
CA SER A 451 -5.20 -4.98 21.56
C SER A 451 -5.56 -3.54 21.90
N GLN A 452 -4.73 -2.59 21.45
CA GLN A 452 -4.88 -1.15 21.66
C GLN A 452 -6.23 -0.59 21.19
N MET A 453 -6.89 -1.29 20.26
CA MET A 453 -8.18 -0.93 19.71
C MET A 453 -9.02 -2.17 19.35
N PRO A 454 -10.33 -2.18 19.66
CA PRO A 454 -11.23 -3.24 19.25
C PRO A 454 -11.49 -3.21 17.75
N ARG A 455 -11.40 -4.38 17.11
CA ARG A 455 -11.73 -4.58 15.70
C ARG A 455 -13.21 -4.94 15.54
N LEU A 456 -13.91 -4.28 14.60
CA LEU A 456 -15.33 -4.48 14.33
C LEU A 456 -15.61 -5.25 13.04
N SER A 457 -14.67 -5.21 12.09
CA SER A 457 -14.70 -5.95 10.83
C SER A 457 -13.29 -6.04 10.24
N ARG A 458 -13.14 -6.68 9.08
CA ARG A 458 -11.86 -6.77 8.36
C ARG A 458 -11.11 -5.43 8.24
N PHE A 459 -11.83 -4.32 8.06
CA PHE A 459 -11.21 -3.01 7.80
C PHE A 459 -11.66 -1.90 8.76
N LEU A 460 -12.27 -2.23 9.90
CA LEU A 460 -12.83 -1.23 10.80
C LEU A 460 -12.45 -1.48 12.25
N TYR A 461 -11.92 -0.45 12.90
CA TYR A 461 -11.62 -0.39 14.33
C TYR A 461 -12.47 0.69 15.01
N ALA A 462 -12.77 0.48 16.28
CA ALA A 462 -13.35 1.49 17.16
C ALA A 462 -12.34 1.90 18.24
N ARG A 463 -12.73 2.90 19.04
CA ARG A 463 -12.03 3.38 20.22
C ARG A 463 -10.55 3.72 19.96
N TRP A 464 -10.26 4.38 18.83
CA TRP A 464 -8.87 4.71 18.45
C TRP A 464 -8.16 5.48 19.59
N PRO A 465 -6.94 5.06 19.98
CA PRO A 465 -6.18 5.73 21.03
C PRO A 465 -5.89 7.20 20.70
N ARG A 466 -5.79 8.03 21.74
CA ARG A 466 -5.28 9.40 21.60
C ARG A 466 -3.76 9.34 21.61
N CYS A 467 -3.14 9.87 20.56
CA CYS A 467 -1.69 9.84 20.40
C CYS A 467 -1.11 11.26 20.34
N ARG A 468 0.10 11.43 20.86
CA ARG A 468 0.85 12.70 20.79
C ARG A 468 2.33 12.43 20.60
N ALA A 469 3.01 13.34 19.93
CA ALA A 469 4.46 13.34 19.85
C ALA A 469 5.07 13.75 21.20
N VAL A 470 6.20 13.15 21.56
CA VAL A 470 7.05 13.58 22.69
C VAL A 470 8.51 13.69 22.20
N PRO A 471 9.41 14.36 22.93
CA PRO A 471 10.84 14.33 22.61
C PRO A 471 11.35 12.88 22.54
N GLY A 472 12.02 12.53 21.44
CA GLY A 472 12.52 11.16 21.20
C GLY A 472 11.46 10.07 20.97
N GLY A 473 10.17 10.38 20.79
CA GLY A 473 9.18 9.36 20.46
C GLY A 473 7.72 9.82 20.52
N ALA A 474 6.82 8.95 21.00
CA ALA A 474 5.40 9.24 21.06
C ALA A 474 4.70 8.56 22.24
N ALA A 475 3.54 9.09 22.61
CA ALA A 475 2.71 8.54 23.67
C ALA A 475 1.28 8.30 23.18
N LEU A 476 0.68 7.20 23.65
CA LEU A 476 -0.73 6.89 23.46
C LEU A 476 -1.46 6.77 24.79
N ARG A 477 -2.77 7.06 24.75
CA ARG A 477 -3.74 6.70 25.78
C ARG A 477 -4.90 5.98 25.12
N ASP A 478 -5.16 4.75 25.53
CA ASP A 478 -6.27 3.96 24.99
C ASP A 478 -7.62 4.33 25.67
N ALA A 479 -8.70 3.70 25.21
CA ALA A 479 -10.04 3.98 25.72
C ALA A 479 -10.29 3.44 27.14
N SER A 480 -9.46 2.54 27.65
CA SER A 480 -9.49 2.06 29.03
C SER A 480 -8.69 2.96 29.98
N GLY A 481 -8.04 4.00 29.44
CA GLY A 481 -7.23 4.94 30.21
C GLY A 481 -5.80 4.47 30.47
N ARG A 482 -5.38 3.35 29.88
CA ARG A 482 -4.00 2.86 29.93
C ARG A 482 -3.12 3.74 29.06
N ARG A 483 -1.92 4.01 29.54
CA ARG A 483 -0.96 4.95 28.95
C ARG A 483 0.31 4.20 28.62
N HIS A 484 0.84 4.46 27.43
CA HIS A 484 2.12 3.96 26.96
C HIS A 484 2.84 5.10 26.27
N GLU A 485 3.97 5.51 26.83
CA GLU A 485 4.89 6.46 26.23
C GLU A 485 6.17 5.73 25.85
N ARG A 486 6.56 5.84 24.58
CA ARG A 486 7.77 5.22 24.05
C ARG A 486 8.72 6.30 23.57
N ARG A 487 9.98 6.20 23.97
CA ARG A 487 11.08 7.02 23.49
C ARG A 487 12.20 6.12 23.00
N PHE A 488 12.94 6.57 21.99
CA PHE A 488 14.14 5.89 21.54
C PHE A 488 15.32 6.85 21.42
N ARG A 489 16.52 6.30 21.51
CA ARG A 489 17.79 6.94 21.20
C ARG A 489 18.57 6.01 20.29
N LEU A 490 19.01 6.53 19.14
CA LEU A 490 19.79 5.78 18.17
C LEU A 490 21.24 6.25 18.18
N GLU A 491 22.16 5.29 18.21
CA GLU A 491 23.62 5.44 18.09
C GLU A 491 24.09 4.51 16.95
N GLU A 492 25.36 4.58 16.55
CA GLU A 492 25.86 3.88 15.35
C GLU A 492 25.67 2.36 15.34
N ALA A 493 25.73 1.72 16.51
CA ALA A 493 25.58 0.28 16.69
C ALA A 493 24.55 -0.09 17.77
N ARG A 494 23.76 0.88 18.25
CA ARG A 494 22.89 0.69 19.42
C ARG A 494 21.57 1.44 19.31
N LEU A 495 20.47 0.75 19.59
CA LEU A 495 19.15 1.36 19.83
C LEU A 495 18.80 1.17 21.31
N THR A 496 18.50 2.27 22.00
CA THR A 496 17.89 2.21 23.34
C THR A 496 16.44 2.67 23.25
N VAL A 497 15.50 1.85 23.73
CA VAL A 497 14.06 2.15 23.79
C VAL A 497 13.62 2.18 25.24
N GLU A 498 13.00 3.27 25.65
CA GLU A 498 12.36 3.41 26.95
C GLU A 498 10.85 3.43 26.79
N ASP A 499 10.19 2.51 27.48
CA ASP A 499 8.74 2.39 27.57
C ASP A 499 8.27 2.77 28.96
N ARG A 500 7.46 3.82 29.07
CA ARG A 500 6.78 4.23 30.31
C ARG A 500 5.32 3.83 30.22
N ILE A 501 4.86 3.06 31.20
CA ILE A 501 3.49 2.56 31.26
C ILE A 501 2.78 3.03 32.52
N ALA A 502 1.48 3.30 32.41
CA ALA A 502 0.66 3.73 33.55
C ALA A 502 -0.83 3.47 33.30
N GLY A 503 -1.63 3.61 34.35
CA GLY A 503 -3.09 3.45 34.30
C GLY A 503 -3.54 2.06 34.73
N PRO A 504 -4.80 1.69 34.48
CA PRO A 504 -5.39 0.47 35.01
C PRO A 504 -4.98 -0.74 34.17
N PHE A 505 -3.98 -1.49 34.63
CA PHE A 505 -3.62 -2.80 34.07
C PHE A 505 -3.14 -3.73 35.19
N ALA A 506 -3.32 -5.04 35.00
CA ALA A 506 -2.75 -6.06 35.88
C ALA A 506 -1.44 -6.61 35.31
N ARG A 507 -1.37 -6.76 33.98
CA ARG A 507 -0.23 -7.32 33.26
C ARG A 507 0.08 -6.52 31.99
N ALA A 508 1.37 -6.28 31.74
CA ALA A 508 1.85 -5.74 30.47
C ALA A 508 2.84 -6.71 29.82
N VAL A 509 2.77 -6.83 28.50
CA VAL A 509 3.68 -7.67 27.70
C VAL A 509 4.33 -6.79 26.63
N LEU A 510 5.63 -6.55 26.77
CA LEU A 510 6.46 -5.96 25.73
C LEU A 510 6.92 -7.06 24.77
N ARG A 511 6.76 -6.83 23.46
CA ARG A 511 7.21 -7.77 22.43
C ARG A 511 8.22 -7.14 21.49
N TRP A 512 9.21 -7.93 21.11
CA TRP A 512 10.16 -7.66 20.04
C TRP A 512 10.17 -8.84 19.08
N ARG A 513 9.79 -8.58 17.83
CA ARG A 513 9.70 -9.54 16.74
C ARG A 513 11.01 -9.52 15.99
N LEU A 514 11.68 -10.64 16.06
CA LEU A 514 13.07 -10.76 15.69
C LEU A 514 13.18 -11.29 14.26
N ALA A 515 14.27 -10.96 13.58
CA ALA A 515 14.60 -11.59 12.33
C ALA A 515 14.67 -13.13 12.46
N PRO A 516 14.19 -13.91 11.47
CA PRO A 516 14.43 -15.35 11.40
C PRO A 516 15.91 -15.66 11.57
N GLY A 517 16.20 -16.62 12.43
CA GLY A 517 17.57 -16.97 12.78
C GLY A 517 17.64 -17.79 14.06
N ALA A 518 18.85 -18.23 14.39
CA ALA A 518 19.12 -19.04 15.57
C ALA A 518 19.27 -18.15 16.82
N TRP A 519 18.13 -17.84 17.45
CA TRP A 519 18.10 -17.06 18.69
C TRP A 519 18.29 -17.93 19.92
N ARG A 520 19.10 -17.46 20.87
CA ARG A 520 19.29 -18.06 22.19
C ARG A 520 18.75 -17.12 23.27
N VAL A 521 18.10 -17.69 24.27
CA VAL A 521 17.65 -16.92 25.45
C VAL A 521 18.88 -16.55 26.27
N ALA A 522 19.01 -15.27 26.60
CA ALA A 522 19.97 -14.76 27.58
C ALA A 522 19.23 -14.40 28.89
N GLN A 523 19.96 -14.21 29.98
CA GLN A 523 19.36 -13.87 31.28
C GLN A 523 18.47 -12.61 31.22
N ASP A 524 18.89 -11.63 30.42
CA ASP A 524 18.23 -10.34 30.26
C ASP A 524 17.59 -10.16 28.88
N GLY A 525 17.39 -11.21 28.09
CA GLY A 525 16.90 -11.02 26.72
C GLY A 525 17.11 -12.19 25.78
N ALA A 526 17.55 -11.87 24.56
CA ALA A 526 17.93 -12.85 23.56
C ALA A 526 19.09 -12.36 22.69
N GLU A 527 19.85 -13.30 22.15
CA GLU A 527 20.97 -13.02 21.26
C GLU A 527 20.97 -13.96 20.05
N SER A 528 21.49 -13.45 18.94
CA SER A 528 21.78 -14.16 17.69
C SER A 528 23.13 -13.65 17.17
N ALA A 529 23.69 -14.30 16.15
CA ALA A 529 24.98 -13.90 15.58
C ALA A 529 24.99 -12.39 15.23
N GLY A 530 25.88 -11.63 15.89
CA GLY A 530 26.05 -10.19 15.67
C GLY A 530 24.95 -9.29 16.29
N LEU A 531 24.06 -9.81 17.13
CA LEU A 531 22.92 -9.04 17.65
C LEU A 531 22.49 -9.48 19.05
N ARG A 532 22.34 -8.52 19.97
CA ARG A 532 21.77 -8.72 21.30
C ARG A 532 20.56 -7.82 21.51
N VAL A 533 19.48 -8.35 22.06
CA VAL A 533 18.31 -7.59 22.53
C VAL A 533 18.17 -7.85 24.02
N ALA A 534 18.52 -6.88 24.85
CA ALA A 534 18.38 -6.92 26.31
C ALA A 534 17.19 -6.08 26.77
N VAL A 535 16.41 -6.57 27.73
CA VAL A 535 15.23 -5.91 28.30
C VAL A 535 15.34 -5.92 29.82
N SER A 536 15.10 -4.76 30.44
CA SER A 536 14.96 -4.62 31.89
C SER A 536 13.68 -3.85 32.24
N ALA A 537 13.23 -3.99 33.49
CA ALA A 537 12.06 -3.29 34.01
C ALA A 537 12.31 -2.86 35.46
N ASP A 538 11.53 -1.88 35.94
CA ASP A 538 11.51 -1.42 37.34
C ASP A 538 10.72 -2.34 38.29
N ALA A 539 10.26 -3.49 37.78
CA ALA A 539 9.60 -4.55 38.52
C ALA A 539 10.11 -5.92 38.02
N PRO A 540 9.93 -7.00 38.79
CA PRO A 540 10.25 -8.36 38.33
C PRO A 540 9.60 -8.64 36.98
N CYS A 541 10.41 -9.07 36.02
CA CYS A 541 9.97 -9.38 34.67
C CYS A 541 10.31 -10.83 34.30
N ARG A 542 9.44 -11.45 33.51
CA ARG A 542 9.68 -12.76 32.91
C ARG A 542 9.99 -12.58 31.44
N ILE A 543 11.19 -12.98 31.05
CA ILE A 543 11.67 -12.93 29.66
C ILE A 543 11.59 -14.32 29.06
N ARG A 544 11.13 -14.43 27.81
CA ARG A 544 11.13 -15.68 27.06
C ARG A 544 11.23 -15.43 25.56
N LEU A 545 11.84 -16.37 24.84
CA LEU A 545 11.62 -16.51 23.40
C LEU A 545 10.35 -17.33 23.16
N ALA A 546 9.43 -16.76 22.41
CA ALA A 546 8.19 -17.38 21.98
C ALA A 546 8.17 -17.51 20.46
N GLN A 547 7.31 -18.42 19.96
CA GLN A 547 6.98 -18.49 18.54
C GLN A 547 5.77 -17.60 18.26
N GLY A 548 5.95 -16.61 17.39
CA GLY A 548 4.88 -15.83 16.77
C GLY A 548 4.73 -16.14 15.28
N TRP A 549 4.04 -15.26 14.56
CA TRP A 549 3.74 -15.42 13.13
C TRP A 549 3.99 -14.13 12.37
N GLU A 550 4.71 -14.18 11.25
CA GLU A 550 4.90 -13.05 10.33
C GLU A 550 4.35 -13.37 8.93
N SER A 551 4.11 -12.34 8.14
CA SER A 551 3.72 -12.44 6.75
C SER A 551 4.80 -11.81 5.85
N PRO A 552 5.72 -12.63 5.30
CA PRO A 552 6.83 -12.17 4.47
C PRO A 552 6.41 -11.88 3.01
N ALA A 553 5.20 -12.22 2.62
CA ALA A 553 4.57 -11.84 1.35
C ALA A 553 3.06 -12.00 1.49
N TYR A 554 2.30 -11.34 0.64
CA TYR A 554 0.86 -11.53 0.57
C TYR A 554 0.52 -13.01 0.33
N GLY A 555 -0.42 -13.54 1.11
CA GLY A 555 -0.80 -14.96 1.03
C GLY A 555 0.15 -15.92 1.75
N VAL A 556 1.26 -15.43 2.32
CA VAL A 556 2.24 -16.25 3.04
C VAL A 556 2.26 -15.85 4.52
N VAL A 557 2.19 -16.84 5.40
CA VAL A 557 2.39 -16.68 6.84
C VAL A 557 3.36 -17.76 7.32
N ALA A 558 4.38 -17.34 8.07
CA ALA A 558 5.44 -18.20 8.57
C ALA A 558 5.67 -17.97 10.08
N PRO A 559 6.19 -18.98 10.80
CA PRO A 559 6.63 -18.79 12.19
C PRO A 559 7.74 -17.73 12.28
N ALA A 560 7.71 -16.92 13.33
CA ALA A 560 8.73 -15.91 13.60
C ALA A 560 9.14 -15.91 15.08
N PRO A 561 10.44 -15.75 15.41
CA PRO A 561 10.88 -15.62 16.80
C PRO A 561 10.42 -14.29 17.41
N VAL A 562 9.87 -14.35 18.62
CA VAL A 562 9.41 -13.17 19.38
C VAL A 562 9.99 -13.21 20.78
N LEU A 563 10.74 -12.18 21.15
CA LEU A 563 11.14 -11.94 22.54
C LEU A 563 9.97 -11.28 23.27
N GLU A 564 9.52 -11.90 24.35
CA GLU A 564 8.49 -11.34 25.22
C GLU A 564 9.07 -11.02 26.60
N CYS A 565 8.76 -9.83 27.10
CA CYS A 565 8.99 -9.43 28.48
C CYS A 565 7.65 -9.14 29.16
N VAL A 566 7.32 -9.95 30.17
CA VAL A 566 6.06 -9.88 30.92
C VAL A 566 6.31 -9.24 32.28
N VAL A 567 5.54 -8.21 32.61
CA VAL A 567 5.57 -7.54 33.92
C VAL A 567 4.17 -7.45 34.51
N ALA A 568 4.09 -7.47 35.85
CA ALA A 568 2.87 -7.21 36.60
C ALA A 568 2.87 -5.77 37.14
N ALA A 569 1.69 -5.21 37.40
CA ALA A 569 1.61 -3.98 38.17
C ALA A 569 2.23 -4.18 39.57
N PRO A 570 2.94 -3.18 40.15
CA PRO A 570 3.05 -1.80 39.69
C PRO A 570 4.32 -1.48 38.85
N ALA A 571 4.61 -2.22 37.77
CA ALA A 571 5.62 -1.80 36.80
C ALA A 571 5.28 -0.44 36.17
N SER A 572 6.27 0.43 35.99
CA SER A 572 6.06 1.75 35.36
C SER A 572 7.04 2.04 34.23
N ARG A 573 8.15 1.30 34.14
CA ARG A 573 9.22 1.55 33.19
C ARG A 573 9.87 0.26 32.72
N LEU A 574 10.01 0.12 31.40
CA LEU A 574 10.82 -0.90 30.75
C LEU A 574 11.87 -0.23 29.86
N VAL A 575 13.07 -0.81 29.79
CA VAL A 575 14.15 -0.35 28.92
C VAL A 575 14.61 -1.53 28.07
N THR A 576 14.62 -1.34 26.76
CA THR A 576 15.24 -2.28 25.82
C THR A 576 16.51 -1.66 25.26
N VAL A 577 17.57 -2.47 25.18
CA VAL A 577 18.81 -2.14 24.49
C VAL A 577 19.03 -3.18 23.40
N VAL A 578 19.12 -2.71 22.15
CA VAL A 578 19.50 -3.53 20.99
C VAL A 578 20.91 -3.13 20.58
N GLU A 579 21.83 -4.09 20.56
CA GLU A 579 23.24 -3.89 20.23
C GLU A 579 23.62 -4.76 19.03
N LEU A 580 24.18 -4.14 17.99
CA LEU A 580 24.92 -4.84 16.95
C LEU A 580 26.32 -5.15 17.48
N ARG A 581 26.74 -6.41 17.38
CA ARG A 581 28.03 -6.91 17.88
C ARG A 581 29.01 -7.18 16.75
#